data_AF-A0A645DKS4-F1
#
_entry.id   AF-A0A645DKS4-F1
#
_cell.length_a   1.000
_cell.length_b   1.000
_cell.length_c   1.000
_cell.angle_alpha   90.00
_cell.angle_beta   90.00
_cell.angle_gamma   90.00
#
_symmetry.space_group_name_H-M   'P 1'
#
loop_
_entity.id
_entity.type
_entity.pdbx_description
1 polymer ?
#
loop_
_entity_poly.entity_id
_entity_poly.type
_entity_poly.pdbx_seq_one_letter_code
_entity_poly.pdbx_strand_id
1 'polypeptide(L)'
;MDAYSWDLCQIQFNYLDENFQAGIEGLRYAADKGLAVVIMEPLRGGNLASNIPEEARKVWDRAEIKKAPAEWAFRYLWNYPEISVVLSGMSEMEHLKENLRIAEEGRPNSLSAEEKSLISEVGGIYKSRIKVNCTNCKYCMPCPMGVNIPRNLSYLNDIFMLENVENAKFQYGVLLLSEEKAGNCIKCGECEEVCPQSIKIREMLKEVRENFELG
;
A
#
# COMPACT_ATOMS: atom_id res chain seq x y z
N MET A 1 -6.25 19.92 4.11
CA MET A 1 -7.73 19.83 4.09
C MET A 1 -8.35 21.13 4.56
N ASP A 2 -7.76 21.84 5.53
CA ASP A 2 -8.32 23.08 6.10
C ASP A 2 -8.16 24.35 5.25
N ALA A 3 -7.64 24.22 4.02
CA ALA A 3 -7.48 25.36 3.11
C ALA A 3 -8.78 25.80 2.43
N TYR A 4 -9.74 24.88 2.25
CA TYR A 4 -11.00 25.10 1.57
C TYR A 4 -12.10 24.18 2.14
N SER A 5 -13.35 24.50 1.85
CA SER A 5 -14.51 23.64 2.14
C SER A 5 -14.64 22.55 1.09
N TRP A 6 -13.84 21.49 1.21
CA TRP A 6 -13.93 20.31 0.35
C TRP A 6 -15.18 19.49 0.67
N ASP A 7 -15.78 18.84 -0.33
CA ASP A 7 -16.89 17.89 -0.12
C ASP A 7 -16.39 16.45 0.09
N LEU A 8 -15.24 16.12 -0.50
CA LEU A 8 -14.65 14.79 -0.44
C LEU A 8 -13.13 14.84 -0.42
N CYS A 9 -12.53 13.75 0.00
CA CYS A 9 -11.11 13.48 -0.23
C CYS A 9 -10.90 12.06 -0.74
N GLN A 10 -9.85 11.88 -1.53
CA GLN A 10 -9.42 10.57 -1.99
C GLN A 10 -8.10 10.18 -1.30
N ILE A 11 -8.04 8.98 -0.75
CA ILE A 11 -6.83 8.41 -0.12
C ILE A 11 -6.55 7.02 -0.67
N GLN A 12 -5.28 6.61 -0.67
CA GLN A 12 -4.90 5.20 -0.82
C GLN A 12 -5.06 4.49 0.52
N PHE A 13 -5.78 3.38 0.54
CA PHE A 13 -5.98 2.60 1.76
C PHE A 13 -6.39 1.16 1.48
N ASN A 14 -5.80 0.22 2.23
CA ASN A 14 -6.12 -1.21 2.28
C ASN A 14 -5.47 -1.81 3.55
N TYR A 15 -5.62 -3.12 3.80
CA TYR A 15 -5.13 -3.75 5.02
C TYR A 15 -3.59 -3.81 5.16
N LEU A 16 -2.83 -3.50 4.10
CA LEU A 16 -1.37 -3.33 4.18
C LEU A 16 -0.95 -1.89 4.46
N ASP A 17 -1.77 -0.92 4.04
CA ASP A 17 -1.43 0.51 3.97
C ASP A 17 -1.96 1.31 5.20
N GLU A 18 -2.24 0.63 6.32
CA GLU A 18 -2.80 1.25 7.54
C GLU A 18 -1.97 2.42 8.09
N ASN A 19 -0.66 2.41 7.85
CA ASN A 19 0.30 3.44 8.27
C ASN A 19 1.05 4.05 7.07
N PHE A 20 0.48 3.96 5.86
CA PHE A 20 1.05 4.51 4.64
C PHE A 20 0.24 5.71 4.15
N GLN A 21 0.92 6.77 3.70
CA GLN A 21 0.30 8.05 3.35
C GLN A 21 -0.64 8.59 4.44
N ALA A 22 -1.94 8.63 4.18
CA ALA A 22 -2.96 9.09 5.13
C ALA A 22 -3.23 8.04 6.22
N GLY A 23 -3.19 6.75 5.87
CA GLY A 23 -3.45 5.65 6.79
C GLY A 23 -4.80 5.73 7.52
N ILE A 24 -4.92 4.98 8.62
CA ILE A 24 -6.12 4.99 9.48
C ILE A 24 -6.35 6.37 10.10
N GLU A 25 -5.29 7.07 10.49
CA GLU A 25 -5.40 8.39 11.12
C GLU A 25 -6.02 9.41 10.15
N GLY A 26 -5.56 9.45 8.90
CA GLY A 26 -6.09 10.33 7.87
C GLY A 26 -7.51 9.96 7.44
N LEU A 27 -7.84 8.67 7.39
CA LEU A 27 -9.23 8.20 7.16
C LEU A 27 -10.18 8.78 8.21
N ARG A 28 -9.85 8.61 9.49
CA ARG A 28 -10.67 9.10 10.61
C ARG A 28 -10.72 10.62 10.65
N TYR A 29 -9.58 11.28 10.47
CA TYR A 29 -9.51 12.75 10.45
C TYR A 29 -10.40 13.35 9.36
N ALA A 30 -10.39 12.77 8.15
CA ALA A 30 -11.23 13.22 7.05
C ALA A 30 -12.73 13.04 7.35
N ALA A 31 -13.11 11.88 7.88
CA ALA A 31 -14.49 11.60 8.25
C ALA A 31 -14.98 12.50 9.40
N ASP A 32 -14.15 12.74 10.42
CA ASP A 32 -14.44 13.65 11.54
C ASP A 32 -14.65 15.10 11.08
N LYS A 33 -14.07 15.48 9.93
CA LYS A 33 -14.29 16.78 9.27
C LYS A 33 -15.56 16.82 8.42
N GLY A 34 -16.33 15.73 8.36
CA GLY A 34 -17.55 15.61 7.58
C GLY A 34 -17.31 15.41 6.08
N LEU A 35 -16.09 15.04 5.67
CA LEU A 35 -15.76 14.79 4.27
C LEU A 35 -16.16 13.38 3.86
N ALA A 36 -16.67 13.24 2.63
CA ALA A 36 -16.80 11.92 2.03
C ALA A 36 -15.40 11.35 1.73
N VAL A 37 -15.12 10.14 2.22
CA VAL A 37 -13.81 9.49 2.00
C VAL A 37 -13.91 8.47 0.87
N VAL A 38 -13.17 8.72 -0.20
CA VAL A 38 -13.07 7.85 -1.39
C VAL A 38 -11.76 7.07 -1.32
N ILE A 39 -11.84 5.75 -1.46
CA ILE A 39 -10.68 4.86 -1.36
C ILE A 39 -10.18 4.46 -2.74
N MET A 40 -8.91 4.76 -2.99
CA MET A 40 -8.13 4.30 -4.13
C MET A 40 -7.18 3.16 -3.71
N GLU A 41 -6.71 2.39 -4.69
CA GLU A 41 -5.80 1.25 -4.49
C GLU A 41 -6.29 0.19 -3.47
N PRO A 42 -7.59 -0.21 -3.51
CA PRO A 42 -8.12 -1.17 -2.54
C PRO A 42 -7.48 -2.57 -2.67
N LEU A 43 -7.01 -2.91 -3.88
CA LEU A 43 -6.35 -4.18 -4.20
C LEU A 43 -4.86 -4.02 -4.53
N ARG A 44 -4.31 -2.81 -4.37
CA ARG A 44 -2.89 -2.47 -4.62
C ARG A 44 -2.42 -2.91 -6.02
N GLY A 45 -3.09 -2.43 -7.07
CA GLY A 45 -2.86 -2.85 -8.46
C GLY A 45 -3.20 -4.32 -8.75
N GLY A 46 -4.13 -4.92 -7.99
CA GLY A 46 -4.54 -6.33 -8.12
C GLY A 46 -3.66 -7.33 -7.36
N ASN A 47 -2.58 -6.87 -6.71
CA ASN A 47 -1.68 -7.75 -5.96
C ASN A 47 -2.36 -8.46 -4.77
N LEU A 48 -3.37 -7.84 -4.18
CA LEU A 48 -4.16 -8.44 -3.10
C LEU A 48 -5.25 -9.41 -3.61
N ALA A 49 -5.36 -9.60 -4.93
CA ALA A 49 -6.32 -10.49 -5.56
C ALA A 49 -5.68 -11.66 -6.31
N SER A 50 -4.60 -11.43 -7.07
CA SER A 50 -4.06 -12.40 -8.03
C SER A 50 -2.76 -13.09 -7.59
N ASN A 51 -1.81 -12.35 -7.00
CA ASN A 51 -0.48 -12.88 -6.65
C ASN A 51 -0.34 -13.13 -5.14
N ILE A 52 -1.22 -13.96 -4.58
CA ILE A 52 -1.25 -14.20 -3.14
C ILE A 52 -0.09 -15.14 -2.75
N PRO A 53 0.75 -14.78 -1.78
CA PRO A 53 1.73 -15.69 -1.18
C PRO A 53 1.11 -17.01 -0.73
N GLU A 54 1.82 -18.12 -0.89
CA GLU A 54 1.34 -19.43 -0.45
C GLU A 54 0.98 -19.46 1.04
N GLU A 55 1.80 -18.84 1.88
CA GLU A 55 1.52 -18.73 3.31
C GLU A 55 0.25 -17.91 3.60
N ALA A 56 -0.02 -16.87 2.82
CA ALA A 56 -1.25 -16.09 2.96
C ALA A 56 -2.49 -16.88 2.48
N ARG A 57 -2.36 -17.71 1.43
CA ARG A 57 -3.44 -18.63 1.00
C ARG A 57 -3.80 -19.61 2.11
N LYS A 58 -2.81 -20.23 2.77
CA LYS A 58 -3.04 -21.14 3.89
C LYS A 58 -3.81 -20.48 5.05
N VAL A 59 -3.59 -19.18 5.29
CA VAL A 59 -4.36 -18.43 6.28
C VAL A 59 -5.82 -18.28 5.84
N TRP A 60 -6.08 -17.87 4.59
CA TRP A 60 -7.43 -17.80 4.04
C TRP A 60 -8.15 -19.14 4.05
N ASP A 61 -7.42 -20.25 3.88
CA ASP A 61 -7.97 -21.60 3.94
C ASP A 61 -8.44 -22.02 5.35
N ARG A 62 -8.12 -21.25 6.39
CA ARG A 62 -8.69 -21.47 7.73
C ARG A 62 -10.02 -20.77 7.95
N ALA A 63 -10.44 -19.87 7.05
CA ALA A 63 -11.75 -19.23 7.15
C ALA A 63 -12.87 -20.27 7.01
N GLU A 64 -13.84 -20.22 7.93
CA GLU A 64 -15.05 -21.06 7.87
C GLU A 64 -15.86 -20.75 6.61
N ILE A 65 -16.10 -19.47 6.34
CA ILE A 65 -16.72 -18.99 5.11
C ILE A 65 -15.62 -18.63 4.12
N LYS A 66 -15.55 -19.38 3.02
CA LYS A 66 -14.61 -19.12 1.94
C LYS A 66 -15.01 -17.85 1.19
N LYS A 67 -14.01 -16.99 0.98
CA LYS A 67 -14.12 -15.75 0.22
C LYS A 67 -12.94 -15.66 -0.72
N ALA A 68 -13.15 -15.04 -1.87
CA ALA A 68 -12.05 -14.73 -2.77
C ALA A 68 -11.08 -13.71 -2.11
N PRO A 69 -9.79 -13.69 -2.48
CA PRO A 69 -8.85 -12.71 -1.94
C PRO A 69 -9.28 -11.24 -2.13
N ALA A 70 -9.87 -10.91 -3.28
CA ALA A 70 -10.44 -9.58 -3.53
C ALA A 70 -11.58 -9.25 -2.56
N GLU A 71 -12.42 -10.23 -2.23
CA GLU A 71 -13.49 -10.05 -1.27
C GLU A 71 -12.97 -9.75 0.13
N TRP A 72 -11.92 -10.43 0.61
CA TRP A 72 -11.29 -10.08 1.89
C TRP A 72 -10.83 -8.62 1.94
N ALA A 73 -10.20 -8.15 0.86
CA ALA A 73 -9.72 -6.77 0.77
C ALA A 73 -10.88 -5.75 0.77
N PHE A 74 -11.95 -5.99 0.00
CA PHE A 74 -13.11 -5.11 -0.01
C PHE A 74 -13.90 -5.13 1.30
N ARG A 75 -14.09 -6.31 1.90
CA ARG A 75 -14.77 -6.46 3.19
C ARG A 75 -14.01 -5.76 4.32
N TYR A 76 -12.67 -5.79 4.28
CA TYR A 76 -11.84 -5.01 5.18
C TYR A 76 -12.15 -3.51 5.08
N LEU A 77 -12.22 -2.97 3.86
CA LEU A 77 -12.50 -1.56 3.63
C LEU A 77 -13.92 -1.18 4.07
N TRP A 78 -14.94 -1.91 3.63
CA TRP A 78 -16.32 -1.59 4.00
C TRP A 78 -16.64 -1.84 5.46
N ASN A 79 -15.78 -2.56 6.20
CA ASN A 79 -15.92 -2.66 7.66
C ASN A 79 -15.74 -1.29 8.35
N TYR A 80 -15.06 -0.33 7.74
CA TYR A 80 -14.90 1.04 8.26
C TYR A 80 -16.10 1.92 7.89
N PRO A 81 -16.92 2.37 8.87
CA PRO A 81 -18.04 3.29 8.60
C PRO A 81 -17.59 4.65 8.04
N GLU A 82 -16.32 5.02 8.23
CA GLU A 82 -15.72 6.26 7.74
C GLU A 82 -15.61 6.28 6.20
N ILE A 83 -15.63 5.13 5.54
CA ILE A 83 -15.45 5.01 4.08
C ILE A 83 -16.78 5.23 3.35
N SER A 84 -16.81 6.21 2.45
CA SER A 84 -17.99 6.52 1.65
C SER A 84 -18.02 5.75 0.32
N VAL A 85 -16.89 5.61 -0.36
CA VAL A 85 -16.77 4.97 -1.68
C VAL A 85 -15.47 4.19 -1.78
N VAL A 86 -15.50 3.01 -2.41
CA VAL A 86 -14.31 2.22 -2.75
C VAL A 86 -14.21 2.05 -4.26
N LEU A 87 -13.07 2.40 -4.85
CA LEU A 87 -12.81 2.31 -6.29
C LEU A 87 -12.29 0.91 -6.66
N SER A 88 -13.21 -0.02 -6.97
CA SER A 88 -12.95 -1.46 -7.19
C SER A 88 -12.40 -1.80 -8.58
N GLY A 89 -11.24 -1.25 -8.96
CA GLY A 89 -10.63 -1.46 -10.29
C GLY A 89 -10.69 -2.91 -10.81
N MET A 90 -10.92 -3.07 -12.11
CA MET A 90 -11.22 -4.35 -12.77
C MET A 90 -10.90 -4.31 -14.26
N SER A 91 -10.58 -5.45 -14.86
CA SER A 91 -10.23 -5.59 -16.29
C SER A 91 -11.16 -6.51 -17.08
N GLU A 92 -11.86 -7.43 -16.40
CA GLU A 92 -12.70 -8.46 -17.02
C GLU A 92 -14.14 -8.38 -16.52
N MET A 93 -15.08 -8.86 -17.32
CA MET A 93 -16.50 -8.86 -16.96
C MET A 93 -16.80 -9.69 -15.71
N GLU A 94 -16.06 -10.78 -15.48
CA GLU A 94 -16.22 -11.59 -14.27
C GLU A 94 -15.78 -10.84 -13.01
N HIS A 95 -14.71 -10.03 -13.09
CA HIS A 95 -14.32 -9.15 -11.98
C HIS A 95 -15.42 -8.12 -11.66
N LEU A 96 -16.10 -7.57 -12.68
CA LEU A 96 -17.24 -6.66 -12.46
C LEU A 96 -18.37 -7.34 -11.70
N LYS A 97 -18.79 -8.53 -12.17
CA LYS A 97 -19.86 -9.30 -11.51
C LYS A 97 -19.49 -9.65 -10.07
N GLU A 98 -18.25 -10.06 -9.85
CA GLU A 98 -17.75 -10.38 -8.52
C GLU A 98 -17.75 -9.14 -7.62
N ASN A 99 -17.22 -8.02 -8.09
CA ASN A 99 -17.18 -6.76 -7.34
C ASN A 99 -18.58 -6.26 -6.98
N LEU A 100 -19.56 -6.38 -7.90
CA LEU A 100 -20.95 -6.02 -7.63
C LEU A 100 -21.56 -6.89 -6.53
N ARG A 101 -21.40 -8.21 -6.61
CA ARG A 101 -21.88 -9.14 -5.56
C ARG A 101 -21.25 -8.80 -4.20
N ILE A 102 -19.93 -8.63 -4.16
CA ILE A 102 -19.21 -8.31 -2.93
C ILE A 102 -19.73 -6.97 -2.35
N ALA A 103 -19.99 -5.96 -3.19
CA ALA A 103 -20.50 -4.66 -2.77
C ALA A 103 -21.92 -4.69 -2.19
N GLU A 104 -22.81 -5.54 -2.71
CA GLU A 104 -24.17 -5.70 -2.17
C GLU A 104 -24.17 -6.23 -0.73
N GLU A 105 -23.19 -7.08 -0.41
CA GLU A 105 -23.01 -7.70 0.90
C GLU A 105 -22.21 -6.81 1.86
N GLY A 106 -21.38 -5.89 1.34
CA GLY A 106 -20.49 -5.00 2.10
C GLY A 106 -21.21 -4.08 3.07
N ARG A 107 -20.89 -4.15 4.37
CA ARG A 107 -21.48 -3.29 5.42
C ARG A 107 -20.43 -2.83 6.44
N PRO A 108 -20.60 -1.65 7.04
CA PRO A 108 -19.81 -1.24 8.20
C PRO A 108 -19.90 -2.26 9.32
N ASN A 109 -18.78 -2.46 10.03
CA ASN A 109 -18.69 -3.34 11.20
C ASN A 109 -19.14 -4.79 10.94
N SER A 110 -19.09 -5.27 9.71
CA SER A 110 -19.60 -6.61 9.34
C SER A 110 -18.60 -7.75 9.47
N LEU A 111 -17.34 -7.46 9.78
CA LEU A 111 -16.32 -8.50 9.97
C LEU A 111 -16.33 -9.03 11.40
N SER A 112 -16.28 -10.36 11.55
CA SER A 112 -16.12 -11.01 12.85
C SER A 112 -14.71 -10.76 13.44
N ALA A 113 -14.52 -11.09 14.72
CA ALA A 113 -13.21 -11.01 15.35
C ALA A 113 -12.21 -11.99 14.69
N GLU A 114 -12.67 -13.18 14.33
CA GLU A 114 -11.91 -14.21 13.65
C GLU A 114 -11.49 -13.74 12.25
N GLU A 115 -12.42 -13.15 11.49
CA GLU A 115 -12.11 -12.62 10.16
C GLU A 115 -11.09 -11.48 10.22
N LYS A 116 -11.24 -10.55 11.18
CA LYS A 116 -10.25 -9.49 11.42
C LYS A 116 -8.89 -10.07 11.78
N SER A 117 -8.85 -11.14 12.58
CA SER A 117 -7.62 -11.84 12.93
C SER A 117 -6.94 -12.47 11.71
N LEU A 118 -7.70 -13.12 10.82
CA LEU A 118 -7.16 -13.69 9.58
C LEU A 118 -6.56 -12.59 8.69
N ILE A 119 -7.26 -11.46 8.56
CA ILE A 119 -6.79 -10.32 7.76
C ILE A 119 -5.50 -9.73 8.34
N SER A 120 -5.46 -9.57 9.66
CA SER A 120 -4.24 -9.12 10.35
C SER A 120 -3.08 -10.09 10.15
N GLU A 121 -3.32 -11.40 10.19
CA GLU A 121 -2.27 -12.41 10.01
C GLU A 121 -1.73 -12.41 8.57
N VAL A 122 -2.60 -12.31 7.56
CA VAL A 122 -2.16 -12.14 6.17
C VAL A 122 -1.40 -10.83 5.99
N GLY A 123 -1.88 -9.74 6.59
CA GLY A 123 -1.14 -8.48 6.61
C GLY A 123 0.27 -8.64 7.21
N GLY A 124 0.41 -9.44 8.27
CA GLY A 124 1.68 -9.80 8.87
C GLY A 124 2.61 -10.58 7.94
N ILE A 125 2.07 -11.52 7.16
CA ILE A 125 2.84 -12.31 6.17
C ILE A 125 3.39 -11.44 5.04
N TYR A 126 2.59 -10.50 4.54
CA TYR A 126 3.09 -9.52 3.57
C TYR A 126 4.16 -8.62 4.20
N LYS A 127 3.89 -8.08 5.40
CA LYS A 127 4.85 -7.20 6.10
C LYS A 127 6.15 -7.92 6.47
N SER A 128 6.14 -9.22 6.75
CA SER A 128 7.36 -9.98 7.04
C SER A 128 8.29 -10.15 5.82
N ARG A 129 7.79 -9.84 4.62
CA ARG A 129 8.56 -9.84 3.37
C ARG A 129 9.20 -8.48 3.06
N ILE A 130 8.96 -7.46 3.90
CA ILE A 130 9.59 -6.14 3.77
C ILE A 130 11.10 -6.29 3.85
N LYS A 131 11.79 -5.80 2.81
CA LYS A 131 13.25 -5.87 2.67
C LYS A 131 13.97 -4.82 3.50
N VAL A 132 13.41 -3.61 3.52
CA VAL A 132 13.99 -2.42 4.13
C VAL A 132 13.03 -1.87 5.17
N ASN A 133 13.45 -1.86 6.44
CA ASN A 133 12.64 -1.36 7.56
C ASN A 133 12.59 0.19 7.62
N CYS A 134 12.27 0.83 6.50
CA CYS A 134 12.09 2.27 6.41
C CYS A 134 10.73 2.65 7.02
N THR A 135 10.74 3.57 7.98
CA THR A 135 9.53 4.07 8.65
C THR A 135 8.94 5.32 7.99
N ASN A 136 9.49 5.76 6.85
CA ASN A 136 9.10 6.98 6.16
C ASN A 136 9.12 8.25 7.04
N CYS A 137 10.04 8.32 8.01
CA CYS A 137 10.20 9.48 8.91
C CYS A 137 10.74 10.75 8.22
N LYS A 138 11.26 10.62 6.99
CA LYS A 138 11.80 11.70 6.16
C LYS A 138 13.01 12.45 6.74
N TYR A 139 13.69 11.96 7.77
CA TYR A 139 14.93 12.59 8.27
C TYR A 139 16.06 12.63 7.23
N CYS A 140 16.09 11.67 6.31
CA CYS A 140 17.02 11.64 5.18
C CYS A 140 16.68 12.63 4.05
N MET A 141 15.63 13.45 4.22
CA MET A 141 15.17 14.43 3.23
C MET A 141 15.38 15.87 3.74
N PRO A 142 15.68 16.83 2.84
CA PRO A 142 15.92 16.63 1.41
C PRO A 142 17.29 16.01 1.11
N CYS A 143 17.36 15.14 0.11
CA CYS A 143 18.64 14.69 -0.45
C CYS A 143 19.25 15.81 -1.31
N PRO A 144 20.57 16.09 -1.22
CA PRO A 144 21.20 17.14 -2.03
C PRO A 144 21.13 16.87 -3.55
N MET A 145 20.92 15.62 -3.96
CA MET A 145 20.74 15.23 -5.35
C MET A 145 19.27 15.12 -5.78
N GLY A 146 18.33 15.53 -4.94
CA GLY A 146 16.89 15.46 -5.24
C GLY A 146 16.26 14.07 -5.06
N VAL A 147 17.04 13.02 -4.78
CA VAL A 147 16.54 11.65 -4.61
C VAL A 147 15.48 11.58 -3.52
N ASN A 148 14.30 11.07 -3.85
CA ASN A 148 13.24 10.82 -2.87
C ASN A 148 13.48 9.47 -2.18
N ILE A 149 14.40 9.49 -1.20
CA ILE A 149 14.92 8.28 -0.57
C ILE A 149 13.80 7.38 -0.02
N PRO A 150 12.85 7.86 0.82
CA PRO A 150 11.82 7.00 1.37
C PRO A 150 10.96 6.32 0.29
N ARG A 151 10.67 7.05 -0.80
CA ARG A 151 9.83 6.54 -1.89
C ARG A 151 10.53 5.48 -2.73
N ASN A 152 11.83 5.67 -3.02
CA ASN A 152 12.64 4.64 -3.67
C ASN A 152 12.69 3.35 -2.83
N LEU A 153 12.90 3.46 -1.52
CA LEU A 153 12.92 2.30 -0.62
C LEU A 153 11.55 1.62 -0.52
N SER A 154 10.46 2.38 -0.59
CA SER A 154 9.09 1.84 -0.66
C SER A 154 8.89 0.97 -1.90
N TYR A 155 9.34 1.43 -3.07
CA TYR A 155 9.22 0.62 -4.29
C TYR A 155 10.04 -0.66 -4.24
N LEU A 156 11.23 -0.61 -3.63
CA LEU A 156 12.01 -1.84 -3.39
C LEU A 156 11.22 -2.82 -2.51
N ASN A 157 10.64 -2.33 -1.41
CA ASN A 157 9.81 -3.15 -0.53
C ASN A 157 8.60 -3.76 -1.26
N ASP A 158 7.98 -3.02 -2.18
CA ASP A 158 6.84 -3.52 -2.95
C ASP A 158 7.21 -4.74 -3.80
N ILE A 159 8.42 -4.78 -4.38
CA ILE A 159 8.91 -5.96 -5.13
C ILE A 159 8.98 -7.19 -4.22
N PHE A 160 9.60 -7.06 -3.05
CA PHE A 160 9.78 -8.21 -2.15
C PHE A 160 8.47 -8.63 -1.47
N MET A 161 7.61 -7.66 -1.17
CA MET A 161 6.33 -7.92 -0.51
C MET A 161 5.33 -8.60 -1.44
N LEU A 162 5.20 -8.10 -2.67
CA LEU A 162 4.13 -8.48 -3.59
C LEU A 162 4.59 -9.38 -4.74
N GLU A 163 5.89 -9.61 -4.90
CA GLU A 163 6.50 -10.38 -5.99
C GLU A 163 6.03 -9.93 -7.39
N ASN A 164 5.62 -8.67 -7.53
CA ASN A 164 5.14 -8.08 -8.79
C ASN A 164 6.06 -6.95 -9.25
N VAL A 165 7.14 -7.35 -9.91
CA VAL A 165 8.18 -6.43 -10.42
C VAL A 165 7.62 -5.49 -11.48
N GLU A 166 6.74 -5.96 -12.37
CA GLU A 166 6.21 -5.16 -13.47
C GLU A 166 5.36 -3.99 -12.96
N ASN A 167 4.43 -4.25 -12.04
CA ASN A 167 3.64 -3.19 -11.42
C ASN A 167 4.54 -2.19 -10.67
N ALA A 168 5.51 -2.68 -9.90
CA ALA A 168 6.44 -1.80 -9.18
C ALA A 168 7.25 -0.92 -10.17
N LYS A 169 7.74 -1.49 -11.28
CA LYS A 169 8.47 -0.76 -12.33
C LYS A 169 7.61 0.31 -12.99
N PHE A 170 6.36 -0.01 -13.31
CA PHE A 170 5.42 0.95 -13.87
C PHE A 170 5.20 2.14 -12.92
N GLN A 171 4.89 1.85 -11.65
CA GLN A 171 4.66 2.88 -10.63
C GLN A 171 5.92 3.74 -10.39
N TYR A 172 7.10 3.12 -10.34
CA TYR A 172 8.39 3.81 -10.25
C TYR A 172 8.63 4.74 -11.46
N GLY A 173 8.31 4.27 -12.66
CA GLY A 173 8.54 5.01 -13.90
C GLY A 173 7.62 6.22 -14.06
N VAL A 174 6.35 6.09 -13.67
CA VAL A 174 5.29 7.09 -13.90
C VAL A 174 5.11 8.06 -12.74
N LEU A 175 5.19 7.58 -11.50
CA LEU A 175 4.86 8.40 -10.33
C LEU A 175 6.06 9.11 -9.69
N LEU A 176 7.28 8.72 -10.04
CA LEU A 176 8.52 9.29 -9.51
C LEU A 176 9.17 10.20 -10.57
N LEU A 177 9.46 11.45 -10.20
CA LEU A 177 10.10 12.39 -11.12
C LEU A 177 11.53 11.94 -11.43
N SER A 178 12.06 12.34 -12.58
CA SER A 178 13.41 11.92 -13.03
C SER A 178 14.51 12.29 -12.03
N GLU A 179 14.40 13.44 -11.37
CA GLU A 179 15.28 13.94 -10.31
C GLU A 179 15.15 13.17 -8.99
N GLU A 180 13.99 12.55 -8.73
CA GLU A 180 13.71 11.82 -7.50
C GLU A 180 14.24 10.37 -7.51
N LYS A 181 14.65 9.88 -8.69
CA LYS A 181 15.05 8.48 -8.92
C LYS A 181 16.39 8.12 -8.28
N ALA A 182 16.54 6.85 -7.90
CA ALA A 182 17.75 6.31 -7.25
C ALA A 182 19.02 6.51 -8.08
N GLY A 183 18.91 6.55 -9.41
CA GLY A 183 20.01 6.80 -10.33
C GLY A 183 20.82 8.08 -10.04
N ASN A 184 20.22 9.08 -9.41
CA ASN A 184 20.87 10.36 -9.10
C ASN A 184 21.74 10.31 -7.83
N CYS A 185 21.73 9.19 -7.09
CA CYS A 185 22.51 9.06 -5.87
C CYS A 185 24.04 9.06 -6.15
N ILE A 186 24.74 10.07 -5.62
CA ILE A 186 26.21 10.18 -5.68
C ILE A 186 26.93 9.49 -4.50
N LYS A 187 26.19 8.80 -3.62
CA LYS A 187 26.71 8.06 -2.46
C LYS A 187 27.44 8.92 -1.41
N CYS A 188 27.03 10.19 -1.20
CA CYS A 188 27.65 11.08 -0.22
C CYS A 188 27.59 10.57 1.23
N GLY A 189 26.51 9.88 1.61
CA GLY A 189 26.36 9.24 2.92
C GLY A 189 25.58 10.04 3.98
N GLU A 190 25.28 11.32 3.73
CA GLU A 190 24.57 12.19 4.69
C GLU A 190 23.24 11.60 5.20
N CYS A 191 22.50 10.93 4.32
CA CYS A 191 21.23 10.29 4.67
C CYS A 191 21.36 9.17 5.71
N GLU A 192 22.49 8.47 5.77
CA GLU A 192 22.71 7.35 6.70
C GLU A 192 23.03 7.85 8.11
N GLU A 193 23.68 9.02 8.23
CA GLU A 193 24.02 9.62 9.53
C GLU A 193 22.78 10.06 10.32
N VAL A 194 21.72 10.43 9.60
CA VAL A 194 20.45 10.90 10.19
C VAL A 194 19.39 9.80 10.26
N CYS A 195 19.68 8.59 9.80
CA CYS A 195 18.70 7.51 9.75
C CYS A 195 18.56 6.84 11.13
N PRO A 196 17.41 6.98 11.83
CA PRO A 196 17.24 6.37 13.15
C PRO A 196 17.15 4.84 13.11
N GLN A 197 16.93 4.27 11.93
CA GLN A 197 16.87 2.82 11.70
C GLN A 197 18.21 2.24 11.26
N SER A 198 19.27 3.06 11.17
CA SER A 198 20.62 2.67 10.72
C SER A 198 20.61 1.90 9.38
N ILE A 199 19.71 2.30 8.47
CA ILE A 199 19.58 1.68 7.15
C ILE A 199 20.82 2.04 6.33
N LYS A 200 21.39 1.05 5.64
CA LYS A 200 22.43 1.26 4.61
C LYS A 200 21.81 1.84 3.34
N ILE A 201 21.30 3.07 3.41
CA ILE A 201 20.51 3.72 2.36
C ILE A 201 21.23 3.69 1.01
N ARG A 202 22.55 3.90 0.99
CA ARG A 202 23.33 3.89 -0.26
C ARG A 202 23.29 2.54 -0.96
N GLU A 203 23.38 1.44 -0.21
CA GLU A 203 23.28 0.08 -0.74
C GLU A 203 21.85 -0.22 -1.20
N MET A 204 20.85 0.21 -0.45
CA MET A 204 19.45 -0.01 -0.84
C MET A 204 19.06 0.79 -2.09
N LEU A 205 19.55 2.03 -2.24
CA LEU A 205 19.36 2.82 -3.48
C LEU A 205 20.08 2.20 -4.68
N LYS A 206 21.23 1.55 -4.46
CA LYS A 206 21.89 0.78 -5.51
C LYS A 206 21.01 -0.39 -5.96
N GLU A 207 20.44 -1.14 -5.02
CA GLU A 207 19.51 -2.24 -5.31
C GLU A 207 18.23 -1.75 -6.02
N VAL A 208 17.71 -0.58 -5.65
CA VAL A 208 16.62 0.09 -6.40
C VAL A 208 17.06 0.32 -7.85
N ARG A 209 18.19 0.98 -8.08
CA ARG A 209 18.67 1.24 -9.44
C ARG A 209 18.80 -0.05 -10.26
N GLU A 210 19.34 -1.11 -9.68
CA GLU A 210 19.48 -2.42 -10.33
C GLU A 210 18.14 -3.05 -10.72
N ASN A 211 17.13 -2.96 -9.86
CA ASN A 211 15.81 -3.53 -10.11
C ASN A 211 14.96 -2.68 -11.07
N PHE A 212 15.13 -1.35 -11.08
CA PHE A 212 14.19 -0.43 -11.74
C PHE A 212 14.74 0.32 -12.96
N GLU A 213 16.06 0.55 -13.05
CA GLU A 213 16.65 1.45 -14.06
C GLU A 213 17.64 0.76 -15.00
N LEU A 214 18.20 -0.39 -14.60
CA LEU A 214 19.24 -1.10 -15.35
C LEU A 214 18.72 -2.30 -16.14
N GLY A 215 17.43 -2.33 -16.48
CA GLY A 215 16.78 -3.38 -17.26
C GLY A 215 15.94 -2.82 -18.39
#